data_AF-A0A1D9QKE4-F1
#
_entry.id   AF-A0A1D9QKE4-F1
#
_cell.length_a   1.000
_cell.length_b   1.000
_cell.length_c   1.000
_cell.angle_alpha   90.00
_cell.angle_beta   90.00
_cell.angle_gamma   90.00
#
_symmetry.space_group_name_H-M   'P 1'
#
loop_
_entity.id
_entity.type
_entity.pdbx_description
1 polymer ?
#
loop_
_entity_poly.entity_id
_entity_poly.type
_entity_poly.pdbx_seq_one_letter_code
_entity_poly.pdbx_strand_id
1 'polypeptide(L)'
;MSSLNERELSTRAGFTDVAIKSTDGLLHGRKVGKPSHAYSTSLGSRYAGFLGLISTTIFSSLLLVADKRNAAISGGIVYDAIVHNRASVQIIVQVIAAALGLIQVAAICRLFNYATRIRLKQRAIPLDLLNFWNGISLSSMRWNLRWMYLLLLLIFTSVCAIPSALWAGAITPIDTHKVRPANVTIPQYSNMSSVKEWPSEIDADGPQFRTEKGYFTYSPAMHYLGLLSQSLSTATTMDGSPRQHGKFDNTKFLYIGRSYGIGASVGLADDDILSNTITTGYKYQEVGYSAATKCIYNQSSDFTIIHNGLQLFAARGRLPDSGLNTTGEYSVYLGHSVNSLVAIGVAAANTGYNPRYLAIAAGSDYGYLNTTQCRTEFIPSLFNVSVALAGKNITVTRANATTEDIEPSGNLTHVVERQFELASNDLTGIYQSILGSALNFSIADYQTFVNSSSFNELRPTDEEINLTGIQNSVTAMIDDLLVAYASAQLMIANDTKTVDAIVTYAAVRLGQPIYVYSVFFINLAIILVVMIEAFRTRSWTHLTPFDYIDLSALAVASSRGGYHLSNALAAVGRKVENINTDLRLRQTSTGFSLGLAKMDPDENIQSWI
;
A
#
# COMPACT_ATOMS: atom_id res chain seq x y z
N MET A 1 -9.53 25.04 89.57
CA MET A 1 -10.62 26.03 89.73
C MET A 1 -11.54 25.84 88.53
N SER A 2 -12.50 24.93 88.59
CA SER A 2 -13.91 25.04 89.07
C SER A 2 -14.79 24.68 87.86
N SER A 3 -15.25 23.42 87.70
CA SER A 3 -16.51 22.87 88.27
C SER A 3 -17.72 23.67 87.75
N LEU A 4 -18.68 23.17 86.97
CA LEU A 4 -19.68 22.08 87.11
C LEU A 4 -20.49 22.16 85.77
N ASN A 5 -21.23 21.18 85.24
CA ASN A 5 -22.14 20.25 85.87
C ASN A 5 -22.55 19.16 84.85
N GLU A 6 -22.68 17.94 85.31
CA GLU A 6 -23.34 16.82 84.63
C GLU A 6 -24.85 17.06 84.49
N ARG A 7 -25.46 16.48 83.44
CA ARG A 7 -26.74 15.78 83.54
C ARG A 7 -26.82 14.71 82.45
N GLU A 8 -26.88 13.45 82.91
CA GLU A 8 -27.24 12.26 82.15
C GLU A 8 -28.76 12.12 81.90
N LEU A 9 -29.10 11.07 81.13
CA LEU A 9 -30.39 10.42 80.80
C LEU A 9 -31.18 10.97 79.61
N SER A 10 -31.83 10.16 78.76
CA SER A 10 -31.74 8.74 78.34
C SER A 10 -32.84 8.54 77.29
N THR A 11 -32.53 7.71 76.28
CA THR A 11 -33.36 6.84 75.39
C THR A 11 -34.69 7.28 74.73
N ARG A 12 -34.77 6.89 73.44
CA ARG A 12 -35.96 6.42 72.69
C ARG A 12 -36.95 7.47 72.13
N ALA A 13 -36.76 7.78 70.85
CA ALA A 13 -37.84 7.97 69.87
C ALA A 13 -37.34 7.31 68.57
N GLY A 14 -37.78 6.12 68.19
CA GLY A 14 -39.15 5.90 67.73
C GLY A 14 -39.26 6.39 66.28
N PHE A 15 -38.61 5.70 65.35
CA PHE A 15 -38.87 5.88 63.92
C PHE A 15 -40.31 5.43 63.66
N THR A 16 -41.21 6.38 63.43
CA THR A 16 -42.54 6.10 62.90
C THR A 16 -42.47 6.20 61.38
N ASP A 17 -42.64 5.06 60.73
CA ASP A 17 -42.94 4.99 59.30
C ASP A 17 -44.20 5.82 59.01
N VAL A 18 -44.05 6.96 58.35
CA VAL A 18 -45.18 7.70 57.81
C VAL A 18 -45.56 7.05 56.48
N ALA A 19 -46.37 6.00 56.56
CA ALA A 19 -47.14 5.50 55.44
C ALA A 19 -48.23 6.53 55.09
N ILE A 20 -48.01 7.33 54.05
CA ILE A 20 -49.07 8.17 53.48
C ILE A 20 -50.02 7.25 52.71
N LYS A 21 -51.04 6.74 53.42
CA LYS A 21 -52.23 6.16 52.78
C LYS A 21 -53.00 7.28 52.09
N SER A 22 -53.45 7.00 50.86
CA SER A 22 -54.32 7.85 50.06
C SER A 22 -55.49 8.36 50.90
N THR A 23 -55.62 9.68 51.01
CA THR A 23 -56.83 10.35 51.49
C THR A 23 -57.78 10.61 50.32
N ASP A 24 -58.12 9.56 49.59
CA ASP A 24 -59.29 9.58 48.72
C ASP A 24 -60.54 9.46 49.61
N GLY A 25 -61.16 10.61 49.89
CA GLY A 25 -62.52 10.63 50.40
C GLY A 25 -62.73 11.41 51.69
N LEU A 26 -62.30 12.66 51.77
CA LEU A 26 -62.86 13.64 52.72
C LEU A 26 -62.57 15.05 52.17
N LEU A 27 -63.45 15.56 51.29
CA LEU A 27 -63.82 16.97 51.13
C LEU A 27 -64.77 17.13 49.93
N HIS A 28 -66.01 17.49 50.22
CA HIS A 28 -67.01 17.87 49.23
C HIS A 28 -66.72 19.28 48.67
N GLY A 29 -66.77 19.40 47.34
CA GLY A 29 -67.37 20.56 46.66
C GLY A 29 -66.51 21.82 46.49
N ARG A 30 -65.67 21.87 45.45
CA ARG A 30 -65.61 23.02 44.52
C ARG A 30 -65.01 22.59 43.18
N LYS A 31 -65.82 22.50 42.13
CA LYS A 31 -65.35 22.36 40.74
C LYS A 31 -64.62 23.65 40.35
N VAL A 32 -63.31 23.67 40.54
CA VAL A 32 -62.42 24.63 39.89
C VAL A 32 -62.11 24.07 38.51
N GLY A 33 -62.43 24.83 37.47
CA GLY A 33 -62.22 24.43 36.07
C GLY A 33 -60.76 24.03 35.86
N LYS A 34 -60.55 22.89 35.19
CA LYS A 34 -59.22 22.45 34.75
C LYS A 34 -58.66 23.51 33.78
N PRO A 35 -57.53 24.17 34.08
CA PRO A 35 -56.77 24.83 33.02
C PRO A 35 -56.07 23.74 32.23
N SER A 36 -56.67 23.31 31.13
CA SER A 36 -56.06 22.42 30.15
C SER A 36 -55.06 23.21 29.28
N HIS A 37 -53.94 23.63 29.86
CA HIS A 37 -52.76 23.95 29.06
C HIS A 37 -51.95 22.66 28.90
N ALA A 38 -52.40 21.82 27.96
CA ALA A 38 -51.55 20.78 27.41
C ALA A 38 -50.46 21.48 26.60
N TYR A 39 -49.24 21.57 27.14
CA TYR A 39 -48.05 21.84 26.35
C TYR A 39 -47.88 20.69 25.36
N SER A 40 -48.53 20.80 24.20
CA SER A 40 -48.26 19.95 23.04
C SER A 40 -46.87 20.31 22.55
N THR A 41 -45.87 19.50 22.91
CA THR A 41 -44.58 19.54 22.24
C THR A 41 -44.82 19.19 20.77
N SER A 42 -44.60 20.15 19.87
CA SER A 42 -44.82 19.96 18.44
C SER A 42 -44.01 18.76 17.92
N LEU A 43 -44.55 18.04 16.93
CA LEU A 43 -43.90 16.84 16.38
C LEU A 43 -42.45 17.15 15.93
N GLY A 44 -42.22 18.36 15.38
CA GLY A 44 -40.90 18.82 14.94
C GLY A 44 -39.85 18.91 16.05
N SER A 45 -40.23 19.34 17.28
CA SER A 45 -39.25 19.44 18.38
C SER A 45 -38.77 18.07 18.88
N ARG A 46 -39.58 17.02 18.66
CA ARG A 46 -39.26 15.64 19.05
C ARG A 46 -38.21 15.00 18.14
N TYR A 47 -38.28 15.30 16.84
CA TYR A 47 -37.39 14.76 15.81
C TYR A 47 -36.16 15.61 15.51
N ALA A 48 -36.13 16.89 15.91
CA ALA A 48 -35.03 17.81 15.65
C ALA A 48 -33.64 17.25 16.05
N GLY A 49 -33.56 16.49 17.14
CA GLY A 49 -32.30 15.87 17.58
C GLY A 49 -31.79 14.70 16.74
N PHE A 50 -32.64 14.14 15.87
CA PHE A 50 -32.29 13.03 14.99
C PHE A 50 -32.00 13.48 13.56
N LEU A 51 -32.26 14.75 13.21
CA LEU A 51 -31.97 15.31 11.89
C LEU A 51 -30.48 15.19 11.52
N GLY A 52 -29.59 15.23 12.51
CA GLY A 52 -28.16 14.99 12.31
C GLY A 52 -27.84 13.63 11.68
N LEU A 53 -28.66 12.60 11.91
CA LEU A 53 -28.44 11.28 11.29
C LEU A 53 -28.58 11.30 9.76
N ILE A 54 -29.23 12.32 9.19
CA ILE A 54 -29.30 12.48 7.74
C ILE A 54 -27.90 12.73 7.17
N SER A 55 -27.09 13.58 7.82
CA SER A 55 -25.73 13.86 7.33
C SER A 55 -24.83 12.63 7.40
N THR A 56 -24.85 11.89 8.51
CA THR A 56 -24.07 10.65 8.68
C THR A 56 -24.50 9.58 7.67
N THR A 57 -25.77 9.55 7.28
CA THR A 57 -26.29 8.65 6.24
C THR A 57 -25.83 9.04 4.84
N ILE A 58 -25.84 10.33 4.51
CA ILE A 58 -25.32 10.82 3.23
C ILE A 58 -23.83 10.49 3.11
N PHE A 59 -23.01 10.83 4.11
CA PHE A 59 -21.57 10.57 4.07
C PHE A 59 -21.25 9.07 4.01
N SER A 60 -21.91 8.23 4.81
CA SER A 60 -21.66 6.78 4.79
C SER A 60 -22.09 6.13 3.47
N SER A 61 -23.19 6.60 2.87
CA SER A 61 -23.64 6.12 1.55
C SER A 61 -22.71 6.57 0.43
N LEU A 62 -22.21 7.81 0.47
CA LEU A 62 -21.25 8.31 -0.51
C LEU A 62 -19.93 7.53 -0.44
N LEU A 63 -19.42 7.26 0.76
CA LEU A 63 -18.22 6.43 0.94
C LEU A 63 -18.42 5.00 0.42
N LEU A 64 -19.58 4.40 0.67
CA LEU A 64 -19.92 3.07 0.17
C LEU A 64 -19.99 3.04 -1.37
N VAL A 65 -20.60 4.04 -1.99
CA VAL A 65 -20.67 4.17 -3.45
C VAL A 65 -19.27 4.40 -4.04
N ALA A 66 -18.43 5.22 -3.38
CA ALA A 66 -17.07 5.47 -3.80
C ALA A 66 -16.20 4.20 -3.74
N ASP A 67 -16.29 3.42 -2.66
CA ASP A 67 -15.59 2.14 -2.52
C ASP A 67 -16.06 1.12 -3.57
N LYS A 68 -17.38 0.98 -3.76
CA LYS A 68 -17.95 0.07 -4.77
C LYS A 68 -17.54 0.42 -6.21
N ARG A 69 -17.30 1.70 -6.49
CA ARG A 69 -16.83 2.17 -7.82
C ARG A 69 -15.31 2.13 -7.96
N ASN A 70 -14.56 1.66 -6.95
CA ASN A 70 -13.11 1.76 -6.88
C ASN A 70 -12.63 3.20 -7.20
N ALA A 71 -13.36 4.20 -6.68
CA ALA A 71 -13.05 5.58 -6.92
C ALA A 71 -11.74 5.95 -6.23
N ALA A 72 -10.69 6.16 -7.04
CA ALA A 72 -9.39 6.60 -6.58
C ALA A 72 -9.04 7.94 -7.24
N ILE A 73 -8.48 8.84 -6.44
CA ILE A 73 -8.01 10.15 -6.86
C ILE A 73 -6.55 9.97 -7.27
N SER A 74 -6.22 10.27 -8.52
CA SER A 74 -4.87 10.13 -9.05
C SER A 74 -4.52 11.39 -9.82
N GLY A 75 -3.46 12.07 -9.37
CA GLY A 75 -3.01 13.35 -9.91
C GLY A 75 -3.90 14.56 -9.58
N GLY A 76 -3.35 15.74 -9.82
CA GLY A 76 -4.02 17.03 -9.63
C GLY A 76 -3.97 17.55 -8.19
N ILE A 77 -4.50 18.77 -8.00
CA ILE A 77 -4.38 19.58 -6.78
C ILE A 77 -4.81 18.82 -5.52
N VAL A 78 -5.87 18.01 -5.61
CA VAL A 78 -6.41 17.26 -4.47
C VAL A 78 -5.47 16.13 -4.05
N TYR A 79 -4.90 15.39 -5.02
CA TYR A 79 -3.92 14.34 -4.73
C TYR A 79 -2.65 14.95 -4.14
N ASP A 80 -2.13 16.01 -4.74
CA ASP A 80 -0.90 16.68 -4.29
C ASP A 80 -1.08 17.27 -2.88
N ALA A 81 -2.23 17.87 -2.58
CA ALA A 81 -2.55 18.37 -1.24
C ALA A 81 -2.56 17.26 -0.19
N ILE A 82 -3.10 16.08 -0.53
CA ILE A 82 -3.15 14.93 0.37
C ILE A 82 -1.74 14.36 0.62
N VAL A 83 -0.96 14.19 -0.45
CA VAL A 83 0.36 13.56 -0.37
C VAL A 83 1.39 14.49 0.28
N HIS A 84 1.35 15.79 0.00
CA HIS A 84 2.32 16.76 0.55
C HIS A 84 2.00 17.15 1.99
N ASN A 85 0.70 17.27 2.35
CA ASN A 85 0.26 17.71 3.68
C ASN A 85 -0.43 16.58 4.47
N ARG A 86 0.18 15.39 4.51
CA ARG A 86 -0.39 14.20 5.18
C ARG A 86 -0.83 14.48 6.63
N ALA A 87 -0.03 15.21 7.40
CA ALA A 87 -0.33 15.53 8.79
C ALA A 87 -1.56 16.44 8.93
N SER A 88 -1.64 17.51 8.15
CA SER A 88 -2.78 18.45 8.18
C SER A 88 -4.07 17.77 7.73
N VAL A 89 -4.00 16.92 6.70
CA VAL A 89 -5.15 16.15 6.23
C VAL A 89 -5.63 15.19 7.31
N GLN A 90 -4.72 14.52 8.03
CA GLN A 90 -5.09 13.64 9.13
C GLN A 90 -5.80 14.37 10.27
N ILE A 91 -5.38 15.61 10.59
CA ILE A 91 -6.07 16.44 11.60
C ILE A 91 -7.49 16.75 11.15
N ILE A 92 -7.68 17.16 9.88
CA ILE A 92 -9.01 17.45 9.31
C ILE A 92 -9.90 16.20 9.37
N VAL A 93 -9.35 15.04 8.99
CA VAL A 93 -10.03 13.74 9.06
C VAL A 93 -10.50 13.44 10.48
N GLN A 94 -9.65 13.65 11.48
CA GLN A 94 -10.00 13.42 12.89
C GLN A 94 -11.11 14.36 13.38
N VAL A 95 -11.07 15.64 13.01
CA VAL A 95 -12.11 16.62 13.38
C VAL A 95 -13.45 16.24 12.77
N ILE A 96 -13.47 15.89 11.48
CA ILE A 96 -14.70 15.46 10.79
C ILE A 96 -15.22 14.15 11.39
N ALA A 97 -14.34 13.19 11.64
CA ALA A 97 -14.71 11.90 12.23
C ALA A 97 -15.29 12.05 13.64
N ALA A 98 -14.70 12.92 14.47
CA ALA A 98 -15.20 13.23 15.79
C ALA A 98 -16.59 13.88 15.72
N ALA A 99 -16.81 14.83 14.80
CA ALA A 99 -18.11 15.46 14.62
C ALA A 99 -19.20 14.46 14.18
N LEU A 100 -18.90 13.59 13.22
CA LEU A 100 -19.84 12.57 12.73
C LEU A 100 -20.13 11.49 13.80
N GLY A 101 -19.10 11.06 14.53
CA GLY A 101 -19.25 10.17 15.67
C GLY A 101 -20.10 10.78 16.80
N LEU A 102 -19.88 12.06 17.11
CA LEU A 102 -20.66 12.79 18.12
C LEU A 102 -22.15 12.83 17.76
N ILE A 103 -22.50 13.05 16.48
CA ILE A 103 -23.90 13.03 16.03
C ILE A 103 -24.57 11.67 16.30
N GLN A 104 -23.87 10.57 16.02
CA GLN A 104 -24.36 9.22 16.27
C GLN A 104 -24.54 8.95 17.77
N VAL A 105 -23.55 9.33 18.58
CA VAL A 105 -23.62 9.20 20.04
C VAL A 105 -24.74 10.05 20.64
N ALA A 106 -24.92 11.29 20.18
CA ALA A 106 -25.97 12.18 20.64
C ALA A 106 -27.36 11.61 20.35
N ALA A 107 -27.56 10.96 19.19
CA ALA A 107 -28.81 10.27 18.87
C ALA A 107 -29.10 9.12 19.85
N ILE A 108 -28.10 8.30 20.18
CA ILE A 108 -28.23 7.20 21.15
C ILE A 108 -28.53 7.75 22.55
N CYS A 109 -27.78 8.76 23.00
CA CYS A 109 -27.98 9.40 24.30
C CYS A 109 -29.37 10.03 24.42
N ARG A 110 -29.89 10.62 23.35
CA ARG A 110 -31.24 11.19 23.30
C ARG A 110 -32.33 10.13 23.32
N LEU A 111 -32.16 9.02 22.60
CA LEU A 111 -33.07 7.86 22.72
C LEU A 111 -33.12 7.34 24.16
N PHE A 112 -31.96 7.25 24.81
CA PHE A 112 -31.88 6.83 26.21
C PHE A 112 -32.62 7.80 27.13
N ASN A 113 -32.41 9.11 26.97
CA ASN A 113 -33.15 10.15 27.70
C ASN A 113 -34.67 10.03 27.50
N TYR A 114 -35.13 9.82 26.25
CA TYR A 114 -36.55 9.65 25.99
C TYR A 114 -37.12 8.39 26.68
N ALA A 115 -36.38 7.28 26.66
CA ALA A 115 -36.79 6.04 27.32
C ALA A 115 -36.86 6.17 28.85
N THR A 116 -35.87 6.82 29.47
CA THR A 116 -35.82 7.03 30.92
C THR A 116 -36.88 8.02 31.40
N ARG A 117 -37.19 9.08 30.64
CA ARG A 117 -38.29 10.02 30.96
C ARG A 117 -39.65 9.34 30.97
N ILE A 118 -39.91 8.43 30.01
CA ILE A 118 -41.13 7.62 30.00
C ILE A 118 -41.18 6.70 31.24
N ARG A 119 -40.06 6.09 31.63
CA ARG A 119 -39.98 5.25 32.84
C ARG A 119 -40.16 6.03 34.14
N LEU A 120 -39.59 7.23 34.24
CA LEU A 120 -39.70 8.10 35.41
C LEU A 120 -41.16 8.53 35.67
N LYS A 121 -41.98 8.64 34.61
CA LYS A 121 -43.42 8.86 34.75
C LYS A 121 -44.15 7.68 35.39
N GLN A 122 -43.66 6.45 35.20
CA GLN A 122 -44.35 5.22 35.59
C GLN A 122 -43.92 4.69 36.96
N ARG A 123 -42.71 5.01 37.43
CA ARG A 123 -42.14 4.48 38.67
C ARG A 123 -41.31 5.53 39.40
N ALA A 124 -41.31 5.49 40.73
CA ALA A 124 -40.36 6.23 41.55
C ALA A 124 -38.96 5.60 41.46
N ILE A 125 -37.92 6.42 41.41
CA ILE A 125 -36.56 5.99 41.06
C ILE A 125 -35.56 6.57 42.08
N PRO A 126 -34.59 5.78 42.57
CA PRO A 126 -33.58 6.27 43.50
C PRO A 126 -32.65 7.28 42.84
N LEU A 127 -32.17 8.26 43.62
CA LEU A 127 -31.36 9.37 43.13
C LEU A 127 -30.02 8.93 42.52
N ASP A 128 -29.42 7.85 43.04
CA ASP A 128 -28.21 7.23 42.49
C ASP A 128 -28.43 6.71 41.05
N LEU A 129 -29.60 6.13 40.77
CA LEU A 129 -29.95 5.63 39.45
C LEU A 129 -30.28 6.79 38.49
N LEU A 130 -30.89 7.87 38.99
CA LEU A 130 -31.14 9.08 38.22
C LEU A 130 -29.82 9.78 37.83
N ASN A 131 -28.84 9.82 38.74
CA ASN A 131 -27.50 10.33 38.45
C ASN A 131 -26.76 9.50 37.40
N PHE A 132 -26.94 8.17 37.42
CA PHE A 132 -26.44 7.27 36.38
C PHE A 132 -27.10 7.53 35.02
N TRP A 133 -28.42 7.68 34.99
CA TRP A 133 -29.17 8.00 33.77
C TRP A 133 -28.77 9.35 33.18
N ASN A 134 -28.51 10.34 34.03
CA ASN A 134 -28.00 11.63 33.63
C ASN A 134 -26.59 11.51 33.02
N GLY A 135 -25.70 10.71 33.63
CA GLY A 135 -24.37 10.42 33.07
C GLY A 135 -24.42 9.78 31.68
N ILE A 136 -25.29 8.77 31.47
CA ILE A 136 -25.48 8.13 30.16
C ILE A 136 -26.05 9.12 29.13
N SER A 137 -27.05 9.90 29.52
CA SER A 137 -27.76 10.79 28.59
C SER A 137 -26.92 12.00 28.15
N LEU A 138 -25.87 12.34 28.91
CA LEU A 138 -24.90 13.39 28.57
C LEU A 138 -23.56 12.82 28.05
N SER A 139 -23.39 11.49 28.04
CA SER A 139 -22.10 10.83 27.81
C SER A 139 -20.96 11.47 28.63
N SER A 140 -21.22 11.78 29.90
CA SER A 140 -20.26 12.47 30.79
C SER A 140 -19.92 11.63 32.01
N MET A 141 -18.63 11.61 32.36
CA MET A 141 -18.13 10.82 33.49
C MET A 141 -18.47 11.51 34.81
N ARG A 142 -19.03 10.74 35.74
CA ARG A 142 -19.35 11.19 37.10
C ARG A 142 -18.69 10.27 38.11
N TRP A 143 -17.68 10.79 38.80
CA TRP A 143 -16.86 10.01 39.74
C TRP A 143 -17.56 9.73 41.08
N ASN A 144 -18.67 10.40 41.36
CA ASN A 144 -19.40 10.30 42.64
C ASN A 144 -20.43 9.15 42.67
N LEU A 145 -20.40 8.21 41.72
CA LEU A 145 -21.33 7.08 41.67
C LEU A 145 -20.76 5.83 42.37
N ARG A 146 -21.66 4.94 42.81
CA ARG A 146 -21.27 3.60 43.28
C ARG A 146 -20.50 2.86 42.19
N TRP A 147 -19.49 2.08 42.61
CA TRP A 147 -18.53 1.44 41.71
C TRP A 147 -19.16 0.66 40.54
N MET A 148 -20.24 -0.08 40.77
CA MET A 148 -20.94 -0.82 39.71
C MET A 148 -21.49 0.11 38.61
N TYR A 149 -22.10 1.24 38.97
CA TYR A 149 -22.64 2.20 38.00
C TYR A 149 -21.52 3.00 37.32
N LEU A 150 -20.43 3.25 38.03
CA LEU A 150 -19.24 3.88 37.47
C LEU A 150 -18.59 3.00 36.39
N LEU A 151 -18.45 1.70 36.65
CA LEU A 151 -17.90 0.74 35.68
C LEU A 151 -18.79 0.62 34.43
N LEU A 152 -20.12 0.56 34.60
CA LEU A 152 -21.06 0.57 33.47
C LEU A 152 -21.01 1.87 32.66
N LEU A 153 -20.85 3.02 33.33
CA LEU A 153 -20.72 4.32 32.67
C LEU A 153 -19.39 4.45 31.91
N LEU A 154 -18.30 3.89 32.47
CA LEU A 154 -17.00 3.83 31.80
C LEU A 154 -17.06 2.96 30.54
N ILE A 155 -17.69 1.78 30.61
CA ILE A 155 -17.91 0.94 29.43
C ILE A 155 -18.75 1.70 28.39
N PHE A 156 -19.85 2.32 28.79
CA PHE A 156 -20.72 3.06 27.88
C PHE A 156 -19.99 4.22 27.18
N THR A 157 -19.26 5.04 27.94
CA THR A 157 -18.49 6.17 27.39
C THR A 157 -17.36 5.70 26.47
N SER A 158 -16.73 4.56 26.79
CA SER A 158 -15.72 3.93 25.92
C SER A 158 -16.33 3.43 24.61
N VAL A 159 -17.52 2.79 24.67
CA VAL A 159 -18.27 2.38 23.48
C VAL A 159 -18.69 3.57 22.63
N CYS A 160 -19.00 4.71 23.25
CA CYS A 160 -19.32 5.96 22.53
C CYS A 160 -18.12 6.54 21.76
N ALA A 161 -16.88 6.17 22.08
CA ALA A 161 -15.71 6.59 21.30
C ALA A 161 -15.53 5.79 20.00
N ILE A 162 -16.08 4.57 19.92
CA ILE A 162 -15.93 3.65 18.78
C ILE A 162 -16.42 4.27 17.46
N PRO A 163 -17.62 4.89 17.39
CA PRO A 163 -18.08 5.53 16.15
C PRO A 163 -17.10 6.56 15.58
N SER A 164 -16.49 7.40 16.43
CA SER A 164 -15.50 8.39 16.01
C SER A 164 -14.25 7.72 15.39
N ALA A 165 -13.73 6.68 16.05
CA ALA A 165 -12.59 5.92 15.54
C ALA A 165 -12.89 5.24 14.19
N LEU A 166 -14.09 4.68 14.03
CA LEU A 166 -14.51 4.05 12.78
C LEU A 166 -14.67 5.06 11.64
N TRP A 167 -15.23 6.24 11.92
CA TRP A 167 -15.28 7.32 10.94
C TRP A 167 -13.88 7.80 10.53
N ALA A 168 -12.94 7.87 11.46
CA ALA A 168 -11.56 8.23 11.14
C ALA A 168 -10.96 7.20 10.16
N GLY A 169 -11.11 5.90 10.43
CA GLY A 169 -10.65 4.84 9.53
C GLY A 169 -11.37 4.79 8.17
N ALA A 170 -12.63 5.21 8.11
CA ALA A 170 -13.43 5.23 6.88
C ALA A 170 -13.15 6.45 5.98
N ILE A 171 -12.61 7.54 6.53
CA ILE A 171 -12.31 8.77 5.77
C ILE A 171 -10.81 8.89 5.48
N THR A 172 -9.94 8.32 6.32
CA THR A 172 -8.48 8.42 6.17
C THR A 172 -8.04 8.02 4.77
N PRO A 173 -7.35 8.91 4.03
CA PRO A 173 -6.84 8.57 2.71
C PRO A 173 -5.79 7.47 2.81
N ILE A 174 -5.88 6.46 1.95
CA ILE A 174 -4.94 5.35 1.83
C ILE A 174 -4.29 5.36 0.45
N ASP A 175 -3.01 5.03 0.43
CA ASP A 175 -2.25 4.87 -0.82
C ASP A 175 -2.78 3.65 -1.58
N THR A 176 -3.03 3.83 -2.88
CA THR A 176 -3.50 2.80 -3.79
C THR A 176 -2.95 3.06 -5.20
N HIS A 177 -3.32 2.23 -6.16
CA HIS A 177 -2.85 2.37 -7.53
C HIS A 177 -4.01 2.38 -8.50
N LYS A 178 -3.88 3.19 -9.55
CA LYS A 178 -4.77 3.17 -10.71
C LYS A 178 -4.02 2.68 -11.92
N VAL A 179 -4.66 1.80 -12.67
CA VAL A 179 -4.10 1.25 -13.90
C VAL A 179 -4.71 1.96 -15.10
N ARG A 180 -3.89 2.32 -16.09
CA ARG A 180 -4.37 2.79 -17.40
C ARG A 180 -3.60 2.12 -18.53
N PRO A 181 -4.27 1.84 -19.67
CA PRO A 181 -3.56 1.43 -20.87
C PRO A 181 -2.71 2.59 -21.40
N ALA A 182 -1.54 2.25 -21.92
CA ALA A 182 -0.64 3.11 -22.67
C ALA A 182 0.10 2.26 -23.72
N ASN A 183 0.99 2.87 -24.49
CA ASN A 183 1.80 2.16 -25.47
C ASN A 183 3.27 2.30 -25.09
N VAL A 184 4.06 1.26 -25.37
CA VAL A 184 5.52 1.28 -25.24
C VAL A 184 6.12 0.92 -26.59
N THR A 185 7.17 1.64 -26.98
CA THR A 185 7.92 1.35 -28.20
C THR A 185 9.02 0.34 -27.89
N ILE A 186 9.06 -0.76 -28.64
CA ILE A 186 10.04 -1.84 -28.50
C ILE A 186 10.80 -2.07 -29.81
N PRO A 187 11.99 -2.71 -29.78
CA PRO A 187 12.75 -2.97 -30.99
C PRO A 187 12.03 -3.94 -31.91
N GLN A 188 12.28 -3.79 -33.20
CA GLN A 188 11.93 -4.77 -34.23
C GLN A 188 13.19 -5.14 -35.04
N TYR A 189 13.14 -6.30 -35.70
CA TYR A 189 14.23 -6.85 -36.51
C TYR A 189 13.80 -6.98 -37.98
N SER A 190 13.04 -6.00 -38.48
CA SER A 190 12.64 -5.93 -39.89
C SER A 190 13.79 -5.45 -40.78
N ASN A 191 14.65 -4.59 -40.24
CA ASN A 191 15.88 -4.11 -40.86
C ASN A 191 17.11 -4.71 -40.16
N MET A 192 17.69 -5.73 -40.77
CA MET A 192 18.87 -6.43 -40.27
C MET A 192 20.19 -5.96 -40.91
N SER A 193 20.18 -4.87 -41.69
CA SER A 193 21.35 -4.44 -42.47
C SER A 193 22.60 -4.13 -41.64
N SER A 194 22.43 -3.62 -40.43
CA SER A 194 23.52 -3.30 -39.49
C SER A 194 23.85 -4.43 -38.51
N VAL A 195 23.00 -5.46 -38.41
CA VAL A 195 23.27 -6.65 -37.57
C VAL A 195 24.13 -7.62 -38.37
N LYS A 196 25.42 -7.40 -38.28
CA LYS A 196 26.46 -8.22 -38.89
C LYS A 196 27.71 -8.12 -38.04
N GLU A 197 28.68 -8.97 -38.32
CA GLU A 197 30.00 -8.85 -37.74
C GLU A 197 30.68 -7.59 -38.28
N TRP A 198 31.12 -6.73 -37.35
CA TRP A 198 31.93 -5.56 -37.64
C TRP A 198 33.37 -5.83 -37.21
N PRO A 199 34.37 -5.56 -38.05
CA PRO A 199 35.77 -5.73 -37.68
C PRO A 199 36.15 -4.93 -36.42
N SER A 200 37.10 -5.44 -35.65
CA SER A 200 37.69 -4.75 -34.49
C SER A 200 38.66 -3.62 -34.87
N GLU A 201 38.79 -3.31 -36.16
CA GLU A 201 39.67 -2.28 -36.68
C GLU A 201 39.11 -0.87 -36.46
N ILE A 202 40.01 0.09 -36.23
CA ILE A 202 39.66 1.50 -36.12
C ILE A 202 38.99 1.95 -37.44
N ASP A 203 37.90 2.70 -37.33
CA ASP A 203 37.06 3.18 -38.44
C ASP A 203 36.26 2.09 -39.19
N ALA A 204 36.25 0.84 -38.70
CA ALA A 204 35.47 -0.27 -39.24
C ALA A 204 34.49 -0.90 -38.22
N ASP A 205 34.38 -0.31 -37.03
CA ASP A 205 33.63 -0.78 -35.84
C ASP A 205 32.09 -0.65 -35.95
N GLY A 206 31.60 -0.21 -37.10
CA GLY A 206 30.17 -0.15 -37.42
C GLY A 206 29.44 1.07 -36.86
N PRO A 207 28.11 1.14 -37.08
CA PRO A 207 27.31 2.28 -36.65
C PRO A 207 27.28 2.38 -35.13
N GLN A 208 27.54 3.59 -34.64
CA GLN A 208 27.53 3.93 -33.22
C GLN A 208 26.77 5.24 -33.01
N PHE A 209 26.10 5.35 -31.86
CA PHE A 209 25.32 6.54 -31.50
C PHE A 209 25.46 6.85 -30.02
N ARG A 210 25.82 8.09 -29.68
CA ARG A 210 26.01 8.54 -28.31
C ARG A 210 25.04 9.66 -27.96
N THR A 211 24.34 9.50 -26.85
CA THR A 211 23.37 10.46 -26.31
C THR A 211 23.49 10.56 -24.79
N GLU A 212 22.69 11.42 -24.17
CA GLU A 212 22.54 11.46 -22.72
C GLU A 212 22.03 10.13 -22.14
N LYS A 213 21.21 9.39 -22.91
CA LYS A 213 20.65 8.10 -22.50
C LYS A 213 21.66 6.97 -22.53
N GLY A 214 22.78 7.12 -23.24
CA GLY A 214 23.81 6.08 -23.32
C GLY A 214 24.65 6.14 -24.59
N TYR A 215 25.55 5.18 -24.70
CA TYR A 215 26.26 4.85 -25.93
C TYR A 215 25.62 3.58 -26.50
N PHE A 216 25.39 3.51 -27.80
CA PHE A 216 24.77 2.39 -28.50
C PHE A 216 25.62 2.02 -29.71
N THR A 217 25.76 0.71 -30.00
CA THR A 217 26.63 0.22 -31.07
C THR A 217 26.17 -1.14 -31.60
N TYR A 218 26.47 -1.45 -32.87
CA TYR A 218 26.36 -2.79 -33.45
C TYR A 218 27.64 -3.64 -33.28
N SER A 219 28.67 -3.13 -32.61
CA SER A 219 29.88 -3.87 -32.23
C SER A 219 30.05 -3.95 -30.71
N PRO A 220 29.13 -4.63 -30.00
CA PRO A 220 29.14 -4.66 -28.54
C PRO A 220 30.39 -5.33 -27.97
N ALA A 221 30.96 -6.34 -28.66
CA ALA A 221 32.21 -6.97 -28.24
C ALA A 221 33.32 -5.94 -28.05
N MET A 222 33.45 -4.93 -28.94
CA MET A 222 34.50 -3.92 -28.88
C MET A 222 34.26 -2.83 -27.85
N HIS A 223 33.05 -2.31 -27.78
CA HIS A 223 32.78 -1.10 -26.98
C HIS A 223 32.25 -1.39 -25.57
N TYR A 224 31.74 -2.60 -25.35
CA TYR A 224 31.26 -3.04 -24.03
C TYR A 224 32.14 -4.12 -23.40
N LEU A 225 33.40 -4.28 -23.85
CA LEU A 225 34.39 -5.23 -23.32
C LEU A 225 34.34 -5.37 -21.79
N GLY A 226 34.44 -4.25 -21.06
CA GLY A 226 34.40 -4.26 -19.59
C GLY A 226 33.06 -4.68 -19.00
N LEU A 227 31.94 -4.26 -19.61
CA LEU A 227 30.59 -4.61 -19.17
C LEU A 227 30.26 -6.09 -19.47
N LEU A 228 30.72 -6.61 -20.60
CA LEU A 228 30.60 -8.02 -20.97
C LEU A 228 31.46 -8.91 -20.08
N SER A 229 32.69 -8.48 -19.76
CA SER A 229 33.53 -9.16 -18.76
C SER A 229 32.87 -9.19 -17.39
N GLN A 230 32.24 -8.09 -16.97
CA GLN A 230 31.46 -8.04 -15.73
C GLN A 230 30.23 -8.97 -15.82
N SER A 231 29.62 -9.09 -17.01
CA SER A 231 28.48 -9.99 -17.20
C SER A 231 28.86 -11.44 -16.94
N LEU A 232 29.98 -11.86 -17.52
CA LEU A 232 30.54 -13.20 -17.31
C LEU A 232 30.89 -13.46 -15.85
N SER A 233 31.54 -12.50 -15.17
CA SER A 233 32.00 -12.70 -13.79
C SER A 233 30.88 -12.72 -12.76
N THR A 234 29.80 -11.96 -13.00
CA THR A 234 28.66 -11.83 -12.07
C THR A 234 27.48 -12.72 -12.42
N ALA A 235 27.68 -13.67 -13.35
CA ALA A 235 26.61 -14.52 -13.85
C ALA A 235 25.98 -15.40 -12.76
N THR A 236 26.80 -15.83 -11.80
CA THR A 236 26.37 -16.60 -10.64
C THR A 236 26.52 -15.78 -9.36
N THR A 237 25.60 -15.94 -8.41
CA THR A 237 25.64 -15.26 -7.11
C THR A 237 26.10 -16.21 -6.03
N MET A 238 26.87 -15.71 -5.06
CA MET A 238 27.41 -16.53 -3.96
C MET A 238 26.32 -17.05 -2.99
N ASP A 239 25.15 -16.41 -2.96
CA ASP A 239 24.03 -16.73 -2.08
C ASP A 239 22.87 -17.44 -2.80
N GLY A 240 22.98 -17.63 -4.12
CA GLY A 240 21.92 -18.20 -4.96
C GLY A 240 20.75 -17.24 -5.20
N SER A 241 20.85 -15.97 -4.80
CA SER A 241 19.84 -14.96 -5.12
C SER A 241 19.81 -14.66 -6.62
N PRO A 242 18.69 -14.14 -7.16
CA PRO A 242 18.65 -13.69 -8.54
C PRO A 242 19.73 -12.64 -8.82
N ARG A 243 20.52 -12.85 -9.88
CA ARG A 243 21.53 -11.91 -10.36
C ARG A 243 20.93 -10.51 -10.55
N GLN A 244 21.63 -9.48 -10.08
CA GLN A 244 21.26 -8.08 -10.32
C GLN A 244 22.32 -7.42 -11.19
N HIS A 245 21.91 -6.88 -12.34
CA HIS A 245 22.85 -6.26 -13.28
C HIS A 245 22.23 -5.06 -14.00
N GLY A 246 23.04 -4.06 -14.31
CA GLY A 246 22.57 -2.85 -15.00
C GLY A 246 22.42 -3.06 -16.51
N LYS A 247 21.52 -2.28 -17.11
CA LYS A 247 21.52 -2.08 -18.56
C LYS A 247 22.84 -1.45 -19.02
N PHE A 248 23.25 -1.71 -20.26
CA PHE A 248 24.43 -1.10 -20.88
C PHE A 248 24.14 0.31 -21.41
N ASP A 249 23.46 1.12 -20.61
CA ASP A 249 23.09 2.49 -20.92
C ASP A 249 23.12 3.36 -19.65
N ASN A 250 22.81 4.65 -19.78
CA ASN A 250 22.85 5.61 -18.67
C ASN A 250 21.50 5.79 -17.96
N THR A 251 20.51 4.94 -18.25
CA THR A 251 19.15 5.06 -17.67
C THR A 251 19.12 4.68 -16.17
N LYS A 252 20.14 3.92 -15.73
CA LYS A 252 20.33 3.39 -14.37
C LYS A 252 19.27 2.35 -13.97
N PHE A 253 18.61 1.72 -14.94
CA PHE A 253 17.75 0.57 -14.67
C PHE A 253 18.58 -0.70 -14.45
N LEU A 254 18.10 -1.54 -13.55
CA LEU A 254 18.70 -2.79 -13.14
C LEU A 254 17.75 -3.94 -13.47
N TYR A 255 18.25 -4.99 -14.11
CA TYR A 255 17.56 -6.27 -14.22
C TYR A 255 17.69 -7.05 -12.92
N ILE A 256 16.59 -7.69 -12.52
CA ILE A 256 16.57 -8.69 -11.44
C ILE A 256 16.32 -10.06 -12.05
N GLY A 257 17.30 -10.95 -11.94
CA GLY A 257 17.35 -12.23 -12.61
C GLY A 257 17.95 -12.11 -14.02
N ARG A 258 17.39 -12.87 -14.96
CA ARG A 258 17.80 -12.86 -16.37
C ARG A 258 17.07 -11.77 -17.15
N SER A 259 17.78 -11.09 -18.06
CA SER A 259 17.16 -10.15 -19.02
C SER A 259 16.53 -10.87 -20.22
N TYR A 260 16.99 -12.10 -20.54
CA TYR A 260 16.58 -12.86 -21.73
C TYR A 260 16.78 -12.10 -23.06
N GLY A 261 17.64 -11.08 -23.10
CA GLY A 261 17.78 -10.24 -24.30
C GLY A 261 16.66 -9.21 -24.49
N ILE A 262 15.85 -8.96 -23.47
CA ILE A 262 14.57 -8.24 -23.56
C ILE A 262 14.51 -7.06 -22.59
N GLY A 263 13.65 -6.08 -22.86
CA GLY A 263 13.48 -4.90 -22.02
C GLY A 263 14.44 -3.76 -22.34
N ALA A 264 15.05 -3.77 -23.53
CA ALA A 264 15.94 -2.71 -23.99
C ALA A 264 15.25 -1.34 -24.06
N SER A 265 13.93 -1.31 -24.33
CA SER A 265 13.14 -0.07 -24.44
C SER A 265 13.00 0.72 -23.15
N VAL A 266 13.13 0.06 -21.98
CA VAL A 266 12.93 0.67 -20.67
C VAL A 266 13.95 1.78 -20.44
N GLY A 267 13.51 3.01 -20.18
CA GLY A 267 14.38 4.17 -20.04
C GLY A 267 14.84 4.80 -21.36
N LEU A 268 14.61 4.17 -22.51
CA LEU A 268 15.05 4.65 -23.83
C LEU A 268 13.92 5.23 -24.67
N ALA A 269 12.77 4.57 -24.69
CA ALA A 269 11.65 4.90 -25.59
C ALA A 269 10.31 5.08 -24.84
N ASP A 270 10.36 5.34 -23.54
CA ASP A 270 9.23 5.45 -22.61
C ASP A 270 9.14 6.83 -21.94
N ASP A 271 9.70 7.88 -22.55
CA ASP A 271 9.74 9.25 -22.01
C ASP A 271 8.35 9.78 -21.63
N ASP A 272 7.32 9.44 -22.41
CA ASP A 272 5.92 9.82 -22.12
C ASP A 272 5.42 9.24 -20.79
N ILE A 273 5.90 8.05 -20.42
CA ILE A 273 5.54 7.38 -19.16
C ILE A 273 6.39 7.94 -18.02
N LEU A 274 7.68 8.15 -18.25
CA LEU A 274 8.66 8.60 -17.27
C LEU A 274 8.50 10.08 -16.90
N SER A 275 8.01 10.91 -17.81
CA SER A 275 7.74 12.34 -17.57
C SER A 275 6.68 12.57 -16.50
N ASN A 276 5.83 11.57 -16.24
CA ASN A 276 4.76 11.67 -15.28
C ASN A 276 5.21 11.23 -13.88
N THR A 277 5.26 12.19 -12.95
CA THR A 277 5.75 12.01 -11.57
C THR A 277 4.88 11.10 -10.71
N ILE A 278 3.62 10.88 -11.08
CA ILE A 278 2.73 9.96 -10.37
C ILE A 278 2.81 8.53 -10.90
N THR A 279 3.58 8.26 -11.96
CA THR A 279 3.77 6.89 -12.45
C THR A 279 4.63 6.08 -11.48
N THR A 280 4.16 4.89 -11.10
CA THR A 280 4.89 3.99 -10.18
C THR A 280 5.63 2.88 -10.92
N GLY A 281 5.16 2.51 -12.11
CA GLY A 281 5.66 1.38 -12.87
C GLY A 281 4.76 1.05 -14.05
N TYR A 282 5.21 0.17 -14.93
CA TYR A 282 4.40 -0.29 -16.05
C TYR A 282 4.78 -1.72 -16.45
N LYS A 283 3.89 -2.37 -17.22
CA LYS A 283 4.07 -3.74 -17.70
C LYS A 283 3.71 -3.83 -19.17
N TYR A 284 4.45 -4.61 -19.93
CA TYR A 284 4.17 -4.89 -21.33
C TYR A 284 4.69 -6.27 -21.70
N GLN A 285 4.36 -6.70 -22.91
CA GLN A 285 4.83 -7.96 -23.47
C GLN A 285 5.78 -7.72 -24.63
N GLU A 286 6.84 -8.51 -24.68
CA GLU A 286 7.86 -8.45 -25.72
C GLU A 286 8.25 -9.86 -26.14
N VAL A 287 8.49 -10.06 -27.43
CA VAL A 287 8.94 -11.35 -27.98
C VAL A 287 10.46 -11.35 -28.02
N GLY A 288 11.08 -12.43 -27.56
CA GLY A 288 12.53 -12.56 -27.49
C GLY A 288 13.00 -14.00 -27.63
N TYR A 289 14.29 -14.22 -27.35
CA TYR A 289 14.85 -15.55 -27.23
C TYR A 289 15.11 -15.91 -25.78
N SER A 290 14.64 -17.06 -25.35
CA SER A 290 15.25 -17.68 -24.19
C SER A 290 16.46 -18.49 -24.63
N ALA A 291 17.65 -17.94 -24.41
CA ALA A 291 18.89 -18.69 -24.55
C ALA A 291 18.97 -19.78 -23.47
N ALA A 292 19.13 -21.03 -23.92
CA ALA A 292 19.35 -22.20 -23.08
C ALA A 292 20.70 -22.82 -23.45
N THR A 293 21.72 -22.50 -22.67
CA THR A 293 23.06 -23.02 -22.86
C THR A 293 23.25 -24.32 -22.09
N LYS A 294 23.98 -25.28 -22.67
CA LYS A 294 24.45 -26.48 -21.99
C LYS A 294 25.90 -26.74 -22.37
N CYS A 295 26.77 -26.91 -21.38
CA CYS A 295 28.20 -27.12 -21.62
C CYS A 295 28.64 -28.54 -21.25
N ILE A 296 29.65 -29.05 -21.96
CA ILE A 296 30.30 -30.34 -21.72
C ILE A 296 31.83 -30.20 -21.88
N TYR A 297 32.59 -31.11 -21.29
CA TYR A 297 33.98 -31.33 -21.69
C TYR A 297 34.03 -32.32 -22.85
N ASN A 298 34.49 -31.86 -24.01
CA ASN A 298 34.58 -32.66 -25.22
C ASN A 298 36.04 -32.87 -25.62
N GLN A 299 36.63 -33.98 -25.14
CA GLN A 299 38.03 -34.33 -25.41
C GLN A 299 38.32 -34.60 -26.90
N SER A 300 37.31 -34.90 -27.71
CA SER A 300 37.46 -35.08 -29.16
C SER A 300 37.23 -33.78 -29.96
N SER A 301 37.15 -32.63 -29.29
CA SER A 301 37.07 -31.32 -29.95
C SER A 301 38.31 -31.06 -30.81
N ASP A 302 38.09 -30.66 -32.07
CA ASP A 302 39.15 -30.28 -33.01
C ASP A 302 39.69 -28.86 -32.74
N PHE A 303 38.94 -28.03 -32.00
CA PHE A 303 39.32 -26.65 -31.70
C PHE A 303 40.45 -26.58 -30.66
N THR A 304 41.63 -26.15 -31.09
CA THR A 304 42.88 -26.16 -30.28
C THR A 304 43.73 -24.92 -30.50
N ILE A 305 44.56 -24.57 -29.51
CA ILE A 305 45.55 -23.48 -29.61
C ILE A 305 46.87 -24.04 -30.11
N ILE A 306 47.43 -23.39 -31.13
CA ILE A 306 48.73 -23.69 -31.71
C ILE A 306 49.63 -22.44 -31.70
N HIS A 307 50.93 -22.64 -31.53
CA HIS A 307 51.91 -21.56 -31.59
C HIS A 307 52.05 -21.04 -33.04
N ASN A 308 51.93 -19.73 -33.24
CA ASN A 308 51.91 -19.09 -34.57
C ASN A 308 52.81 -17.84 -34.65
N GLY A 309 54.03 -17.91 -34.12
CA GLY A 309 55.03 -16.85 -34.21
C GLY A 309 55.49 -16.34 -32.84
N LEU A 310 56.25 -15.25 -32.82
CA LEU A 310 56.71 -14.65 -31.57
C LEU A 310 55.52 -13.98 -30.87
N GLN A 311 55.09 -14.51 -29.72
CA GLN A 311 53.96 -14.02 -28.93
C GLN A 311 52.58 -14.08 -29.63
N LEU A 312 52.48 -14.79 -30.75
CA LEU A 312 51.24 -14.98 -31.50
C LEU A 312 50.84 -16.46 -31.46
N PHE A 313 49.57 -16.70 -31.16
CA PHE A 313 49.01 -18.03 -31.02
C PHE A 313 47.73 -18.11 -31.82
N ALA A 314 47.60 -19.12 -32.68
CA ALA A 314 46.37 -19.32 -33.44
C ALA A 314 45.49 -20.35 -32.73
N ALA A 315 44.22 -20.05 -32.55
CA ALA A 315 43.21 -21.06 -32.21
C ALA A 315 42.50 -21.47 -33.49
N ARG A 316 42.43 -22.78 -33.75
CA ARG A 316 41.78 -23.30 -34.95
C ARG A 316 41.14 -24.66 -34.75
N GLY A 317 40.12 -24.95 -35.55
CA GLY A 317 39.48 -26.27 -35.62
C GLY A 317 38.00 -26.16 -35.99
N ARG A 318 37.36 -27.30 -36.27
CA ARG A 318 35.95 -27.35 -36.64
C ARG A 318 35.04 -27.48 -35.42
N LEU A 319 33.87 -26.83 -35.52
CA LEU A 319 32.73 -26.99 -34.63
C LEU A 319 31.64 -27.83 -35.30
N PRO A 320 30.69 -28.39 -34.54
CA PRO A 320 29.58 -29.17 -35.09
C PRO A 320 28.71 -28.40 -36.10
N ASP A 321 28.64 -27.08 -35.98
CA ASP A 321 27.91 -26.17 -36.86
C ASP A 321 28.80 -25.38 -37.83
N SER A 322 30.11 -25.68 -37.91
CA SER A 322 31.00 -25.10 -38.92
C SER A 322 30.52 -25.46 -40.33
N GLY A 323 30.57 -24.50 -41.24
CA GLY A 323 30.16 -24.70 -42.64
C GLY A 323 30.91 -25.85 -43.32
N LEU A 324 30.22 -26.64 -44.13
CA LEU A 324 30.78 -27.84 -44.78
C LEU A 324 32.04 -27.53 -45.61
N ASN A 325 32.10 -26.36 -46.24
CA ASN A 325 33.19 -25.93 -47.11
C ASN A 325 34.26 -25.06 -46.42
N THR A 326 34.23 -24.91 -45.09
CA THR A 326 35.24 -24.13 -44.36
C THR A 326 36.39 -25.03 -43.88
N THR A 327 37.56 -24.44 -43.67
CA THR A 327 38.75 -25.12 -43.09
C THR A 327 38.65 -25.25 -41.55
N GLY A 328 37.48 -24.99 -40.97
CA GLY A 328 37.31 -24.75 -39.54
C GLY A 328 37.45 -23.28 -39.18
N GLU A 329 37.18 -22.98 -37.92
CA GLU A 329 37.32 -21.64 -37.35
C GLU A 329 38.79 -21.32 -37.14
N TYR A 330 39.17 -20.05 -37.25
CA TYR A 330 40.54 -19.60 -37.12
C TYR A 330 40.61 -18.17 -36.57
N SER A 331 41.36 -17.99 -35.50
CA SER A 331 41.60 -16.68 -34.87
C SER A 331 43.02 -16.62 -34.30
N VAL A 332 43.62 -15.43 -34.29
CA VAL A 332 44.99 -15.22 -33.78
C VAL A 332 44.95 -14.35 -32.53
N TYR A 333 45.62 -14.82 -31.47
CA TYR A 333 45.66 -14.22 -30.15
C TYR A 333 47.09 -13.77 -29.82
N LEU A 334 47.21 -12.66 -29.11
CA LEU A 334 48.48 -12.19 -28.55
C LEU A 334 48.69 -12.80 -27.16
N GLY A 335 49.88 -13.30 -26.86
CA GLY A 335 50.18 -13.87 -25.54
C GLY A 335 51.67 -14.00 -25.25
N HIS A 336 52.02 -14.13 -23.97
CA HIS A 336 53.37 -14.44 -23.52
C HIS A 336 53.67 -15.94 -23.64
N SER A 337 52.67 -16.78 -23.34
CA SER A 337 52.76 -18.24 -23.46
C SER A 337 51.40 -18.85 -23.81
N VAL A 338 51.38 -20.09 -24.27
CA VAL A 338 50.12 -20.85 -24.48
C VAL A 338 49.36 -21.01 -23.17
N ASN A 339 50.06 -21.08 -22.03
CA ASN A 339 49.50 -21.48 -20.74
C ASN A 339 48.46 -20.49 -20.21
N SER A 340 48.64 -19.19 -20.51
CA SER A 340 47.80 -18.10 -20.01
C SER A 340 46.66 -17.72 -20.97
N LEU A 341 46.49 -18.44 -22.08
CA LEU A 341 45.51 -18.12 -23.10
C LEU A 341 44.20 -18.87 -22.90
N VAL A 342 43.11 -18.18 -23.24
CA VAL A 342 41.79 -18.76 -23.41
C VAL A 342 41.26 -18.23 -24.73
N ALA A 343 41.00 -19.14 -25.66
CA ALA A 343 40.48 -18.85 -26.98
C ALA A 343 39.07 -19.42 -27.11
N ILE A 344 38.15 -18.62 -27.63
CA ILE A 344 36.78 -19.03 -27.89
C ILE A 344 36.55 -19.12 -29.40
N GLY A 345 36.10 -20.28 -29.87
CA GLY A 345 35.73 -20.54 -31.25
C GLY A 345 34.22 -20.65 -31.39
N VAL A 346 33.67 -20.03 -32.43
CA VAL A 346 32.25 -20.06 -32.83
C VAL A 346 32.18 -20.08 -34.36
N ALA A 347 31.11 -20.63 -34.91
CA ALA A 347 30.99 -20.80 -36.36
C ALA A 347 31.00 -19.47 -37.14
N ALA A 348 31.97 -19.28 -38.04
CA ALA A 348 32.07 -18.08 -38.88
C ALA A 348 30.91 -17.97 -39.90
N ALA A 349 30.43 -19.09 -40.42
CA ALA A 349 29.37 -19.11 -41.42
C ALA A 349 27.98 -19.10 -40.78
N ASN A 350 27.10 -18.20 -41.22
CA ASN A 350 25.69 -18.28 -40.87
C ASN A 350 25.00 -19.41 -41.66
N THR A 351 24.88 -20.57 -41.04
CA THR A 351 24.19 -21.75 -41.60
C THR A 351 22.68 -21.76 -41.34
N GLY A 352 22.12 -20.76 -40.64
CA GLY A 352 20.75 -20.78 -40.10
C GLY A 352 20.50 -21.87 -39.05
N TYR A 353 21.55 -22.56 -38.62
CA TYR A 353 21.47 -23.69 -37.70
C TYR A 353 21.22 -23.21 -36.26
N ASN A 354 20.21 -23.77 -35.61
CA ASN A 354 19.89 -23.58 -34.19
C ASN A 354 19.66 -24.98 -33.62
N PRO A 355 20.45 -25.47 -32.65
CA PRO A 355 21.32 -24.77 -31.69
C PRO A 355 22.65 -24.25 -32.26
N ARG A 356 23.28 -23.27 -31.61
CA ARG A 356 24.64 -22.78 -31.95
C ARG A 356 25.70 -23.39 -31.03
N TYR A 357 26.93 -23.50 -31.51
CA TYR A 357 28.04 -24.03 -30.71
C TYR A 357 29.16 -23.01 -30.47
N LEU A 358 29.69 -23.08 -29.25
CA LEU A 358 30.85 -22.36 -28.77
C LEU A 358 31.85 -23.38 -28.21
N ALA A 359 33.12 -23.32 -28.61
CA ALA A 359 34.19 -24.11 -28.00
C ALA A 359 35.23 -23.23 -27.34
N ILE A 360 35.79 -23.71 -26.23
CA ILE A 360 36.85 -23.06 -25.49
C ILE A 360 38.09 -23.95 -25.54
N ALA A 361 39.18 -23.40 -26.05
CA ALA A 361 40.51 -23.98 -25.95
C ALA A 361 41.32 -23.13 -24.98
N ALA A 362 42.00 -23.75 -24.02
CA ALA A 362 42.68 -23.02 -22.96
C ALA A 362 44.03 -23.65 -22.61
N GLY A 363 44.96 -22.80 -22.17
CA GLY A 363 46.26 -23.21 -21.64
C GLY A 363 46.16 -23.85 -20.25
N SER A 364 47.31 -24.32 -19.74
CA SER A 364 47.38 -25.02 -18.46
C SER A 364 46.89 -24.19 -17.26
N ASP A 365 47.06 -22.86 -17.29
CA ASP A 365 46.67 -21.98 -16.18
C ASP A 365 45.14 -21.88 -16.07
N TYR A 366 44.44 -22.18 -17.16
CA TYR A 366 42.99 -22.25 -17.27
C TYR A 366 42.52 -23.66 -17.66
N GLY A 367 43.23 -24.70 -17.19
CA GLY A 367 42.99 -26.09 -17.62
C GLY A 367 41.55 -26.58 -17.43
N TYR A 368 40.81 -26.02 -16.46
CA TYR A 368 39.39 -26.29 -16.22
C TYR A 368 38.45 -25.73 -17.29
N LEU A 369 38.92 -24.87 -18.20
CA LEU A 369 38.17 -24.38 -19.36
C LEU A 369 38.54 -25.14 -20.65
N ASN A 370 39.63 -25.90 -20.63
CA ASN A 370 40.14 -26.52 -21.83
C ASN A 370 39.19 -27.62 -22.30
N THR A 371 38.99 -27.73 -23.62
CA THR A 371 38.06 -28.67 -24.25
C THR A 371 36.59 -28.48 -23.88
N THR A 372 36.21 -27.34 -23.29
CA THR A 372 34.80 -27.06 -23.02
C THR A 372 34.08 -26.73 -24.32
N GLN A 373 32.89 -27.31 -24.51
CA GLN A 373 32.00 -27.01 -25.62
C GLN A 373 30.61 -26.72 -25.08
N CYS A 374 30.04 -25.58 -25.45
CA CYS A 374 28.71 -25.13 -25.08
C CYS A 374 27.78 -25.16 -26.29
N ARG A 375 26.58 -25.67 -26.08
CA ARG A 375 25.47 -25.69 -27.04
C ARG A 375 24.42 -24.70 -26.55
N THR A 376 24.17 -23.63 -27.30
CA THR A 376 23.13 -22.65 -27.01
C THR A 376 21.93 -22.89 -27.91
N GLU A 377 20.77 -23.14 -27.31
CA GLU A 377 19.50 -23.19 -28.02
C GLU A 377 18.74 -21.87 -27.84
N PHE A 378 18.42 -21.19 -28.94
CA PHE A 378 17.66 -19.94 -28.93
C PHE A 378 16.18 -20.27 -29.14
N ILE A 379 15.40 -20.24 -28.07
CA ILE A 379 13.98 -20.62 -28.12
C ILE A 379 13.12 -19.35 -28.17
N PRO A 380 12.41 -19.06 -29.28
CA PRO A 380 11.47 -17.94 -29.34
C PRO A 380 10.43 -18.03 -28.23
N SER A 381 10.25 -16.96 -27.48
CA SER A 381 9.37 -16.93 -26.31
C SER A 381 8.78 -15.55 -26.10
N LEU A 382 7.54 -15.52 -25.61
CA LEU A 382 6.89 -14.28 -25.19
C LEU A 382 7.28 -14.00 -23.73
N PHE A 383 7.63 -12.75 -23.43
CA PHE A 383 8.05 -12.32 -22.10
C PHE A 383 7.13 -11.23 -21.56
N ASN A 384 6.79 -11.33 -20.28
CA ASN A 384 6.18 -10.25 -19.52
C ASN A 384 7.30 -9.42 -18.88
N VAL A 385 7.42 -8.16 -19.31
CA VAL A 385 8.35 -7.19 -18.74
C VAL A 385 7.59 -6.36 -17.72
N SER A 386 8.10 -6.31 -16.49
CA SER A 386 7.57 -5.45 -15.44
C SER A 386 8.62 -4.46 -14.98
N VAL A 387 8.26 -3.18 -15.00
CA VAL A 387 9.15 -2.07 -14.65
C VAL A 387 8.63 -1.39 -13.39
N ALA A 388 9.49 -1.29 -12.39
CA ALA A 388 9.23 -0.54 -11.16
C ALA A 388 10.10 0.72 -11.14
N LEU A 389 9.47 1.89 -11.23
CA LEU A 389 10.19 3.16 -11.37
C LEU A 389 10.89 3.61 -10.08
N ALA A 390 10.29 3.34 -8.92
CA ALA A 390 10.84 3.75 -7.63
C ALA A 390 12.21 3.12 -7.34
N GLY A 391 12.38 1.84 -7.68
CA GLY A 391 13.64 1.11 -7.53
C GLY A 391 14.48 1.06 -8.81
N LYS A 392 13.96 1.57 -9.93
CA LYS A 392 14.52 1.37 -11.28
C LYS A 392 14.80 -0.09 -11.62
N ASN A 393 13.85 -0.97 -11.28
CA ASN A 393 14.01 -2.41 -11.46
C ASN A 393 13.22 -2.91 -12.66
N ILE A 394 13.81 -3.83 -13.41
CA ILE A 394 13.21 -4.55 -14.53
C ILE A 394 13.17 -6.04 -14.15
N THR A 395 11.98 -6.62 -14.20
CA THR A 395 11.79 -8.07 -14.06
C THR A 395 11.21 -8.63 -15.35
N VAL A 396 11.88 -9.65 -15.88
CA VAL A 396 11.47 -10.32 -17.12
C VAL A 396 11.08 -11.75 -16.77
N THR A 397 9.86 -12.14 -17.14
CA THR A 397 9.35 -13.49 -16.89
C THR A 397 8.78 -14.08 -18.17
N ARG A 398 9.08 -15.34 -18.44
CA ARG A 398 8.54 -16.02 -19.62
C ARG A 398 7.03 -16.22 -19.46
N ALA A 399 6.26 -15.88 -20.49
CA ALA A 399 4.84 -16.18 -20.58
C ALA A 399 4.64 -17.59 -21.17
N ASN A 400 3.57 -18.28 -20.75
CA ASN A 400 3.21 -19.60 -21.27
C ASN A 400 2.45 -19.49 -22.60
N ALA A 401 3.11 -18.93 -23.62
CA ALA A 401 2.57 -18.82 -24.97
C ALA A 401 3.66 -19.12 -26.00
N THR A 402 3.31 -19.93 -27.00
CA THR A 402 4.15 -20.13 -28.19
C THR A 402 4.12 -18.87 -29.04
N THR A 403 5.27 -18.50 -29.58
CA THR A 403 5.42 -17.30 -30.40
C THR A 403 6.28 -17.59 -31.62
N GLU A 404 6.11 -16.79 -32.66
CA GLU A 404 6.95 -16.86 -33.85
C GLU A 404 8.34 -16.28 -33.56
N ASP A 405 9.33 -16.75 -34.32
CA ASP A 405 10.69 -16.26 -34.22
C ASP A 405 10.76 -14.79 -34.65
N ILE A 406 11.38 -13.94 -33.81
CA ILE A 406 11.56 -12.51 -34.09
C ILE A 406 12.49 -12.26 -35.28
N GLU A 407 13.38 -13.20 -35.56
CA GLU A 407 14.39 -13.13 -36.62
C GLU A 407 14.65 -14.54 -37.18
N PRO A 408 13.78 -15.04 -38.10
CA PRO A 408 13.85 -16.41 -38.58
C PRO A 408 15.09 -16.77 -39.42
N SER A 409 15.89 -15.81 -39.89
CA SER A 409 17.09 -16.12 -40.70
C SER A 409 18.25 -16.63 -39.85
N GLY A 410 18.18 -16.48 -38.52
CA GLY A 410 19.23 -16.90 -37.59
C GLY A 410 20.49 -16.05 -37.68
N ASN A 411 20.43 -14.89 -38.32
CA ASN A 411 21.52 -13.94 -38.43
C ASN A 411 21.75 -13.22 -37.10
N LEU A 412 20.71 -12.87 -36.36
CA LEU A 412 20.85 -12.28 -35.03
C LEU A 412 21.57 -13.23 -34.06
N THR A 413 21.12 -14.49 -34.01
CA THR A 413 21.73 -15.51 -33.14
C THR A 413 23.15 -15.85 -33.55
N HIS A 414 23.44 -15.87 -34.86
CA HIS A 414 24.79 -16.02 -35.39
C HIS A 414 25.71 -14.89 -34.94
N VAL A 415 25.30 -13.64 -35.17
CA VAL A 415 26.11 -12.45 -34.88
C VAL A 415 26.34 -12.28 -33.37
N VAL A 416 25.36 -12.63 -32.53
CA VAL A 416 25.51 -12.66 -31.06
C VAL A 416 26.57 -13.67 -30.63
N GLU A 417 26.56 -14.89 -31.16
CA GLU A 417 27.58 -15.90 -30.84
C GLU A 417 28.97 -15.46 -31.35
N ARG A 418 29.07 -14.85 -32.55
CA ARG A 418 30.33 -14.27 -33.08
C ARG A 418 30.98 -13.27 -32.13
N GLN A 419 30.22 -12.57 -31.29
CA GLN A 419 30.77 -11.63 -30.31
C GLN A 419 31.67 -12.29 -29.27
N PHE A 420 31.51 -13.60 -28.99
CA PHE A 420 32.38 -14.29 -28.05
C PHE A 420 33.79 -14.47 -28.57
N GLU A 421 33.94 -14.74 -29.88
CA GLU A 421 35.27 -14.88 -30.48
C GLU A 421 35.96 -13.52 -30.58
N LEU A 422 35.25 -12.48 -31.01
CA LEU A 422 35.76 -11.09 -30.98
C LEU A 422 36.17 -10.68 -29.57
N ALA A 423 35.28 -10.84 -28.59
CA ALA A 423 35.59 -10.53 -27.20
C ALA A 423 36.78 -11.35 -26.69
N SER A 424 36.90 -12.63 -27.08
CA SER A 424 38.06 -13.45 -26.69
C SER A 424 39.34 -12.95 -27.32
N ASN A 425 39.30 -12.52 -28.57
CA ASN A 425 40.45 -11.96 -29.27
C ASN A 425 40.95 -10.69 -28.58
N ASP A 426 40.04 -9.76 -28.33
CA ASP A 426 40.35 -8.41 -27.85
C ASP A 426 40.55 -8.33 -26.33
N LEU A 427 39.96 -9.25 -25.54
CA LEU A 427 40.15 -9.36 -24.09
C LEU A 427 41.34 -10.24 -23.68
N THR A 428 42.23 -10.57 -24.61
CA THR A 428 43.43 -11.31 -24.29
C THR A 428 44.56 -10.36 -23.89
N GLY A 429 44.94 -10.38 -22.62
CA GLY A 429 46.15 -9.73 -22.16
C GLY A 429 47.39 -10.58 -22.44
N ILE A 430 48.57 -9.95 -22.50
CA ILE A 430 49.84 -10.66 -22.76
C ILE A 430 50.08 -11.77 -21.71
N TYR A 431 49.74 -11.55 -20.44
CA TYR A 431 50.04 -12.50 -19.36
C TYR A 431 48.83 -13.24 -18.80
N GLN A 432 47.61 -12.82 -19.14
CA GLN A 432 46.39 -13.34 -18.54
C GLN A 432 45.20 -13.13 -19.47
N SER A 433 44.30 -14.10 -19.55
CA SER A 433 43.01 -13.94 -20.23
C SER A 433 42.01 -13.26 -19.30
N ILE A 434 41.47 -12.11 -19.72
CA ILE A 434 40.42 -11.41 -18.96
C ILE A 434 39.15 -12.27 -18.97
N LEU A 435 38.78 -12.85 -20.13
CA LEU A 435 37.65 -13.78 -20.23
C LEU A 435 37.84 -15.03 -19.37
N GLY A 436 39.02 -15.65 -19.42
CA GLY A 436 39.32 -16.82 -18.59
C GLY A 436 39.15 -16.52 -17.10
N SER A 437 39.59 -15.33 -16.67
CA SER A 437 39.46 -14.88 -15.29
C SER A 437 38.01 -14.56 -14.92
N ALA A 438 37.24 -13.96 -15.84
CA ALA A 438 35.82 -13.69 -15.64
C ALA A 438 35.00 -14.98 -15.48
N LEU A 439 35.26 -15.99 -16.33
CA LEU A 439 34.65 -17.32 -16.20
C LEU A 439 35.00 -17.97 -14.86
N ASN A 440 36.25 -17.85 -14.41
CA ASN A 440 36.69 -18.36 -13.13
C ASN A 440 35.94 -17.75 -11.94
N PHE A 441 35.62 -16.45 -11.98
CA PHE A 441 34.84 -15.81 -10.93
C PHE A 441 33.45 -16.41 -10.80
N SER A 442 32.74 -16.63 -11.91
CA SER A 442 31.41 -17.27 -11.88
C SER A 442 31.47 -18.71 -11.36
N ILE A 443 32.51 -19.48 -11.74
CA ILE A 443 32.75 -20.82 -11.23
C ILE A 443 32.96 -20.78 -9.71
N ALA A 444 33.82 -19.88 -9.21
CA ALA A 444 34.12 -19.73 -7.80
C ALA A 444 32.88 -19.28 -6.98
N ASP A 445 32.07 -18.39 -7.54
CA ASP A 445 30.82 -17.93 -6.92
C ASP A 445 29.80 -19.07 -6.84
N TYR A 446 29.64 -19.88 -7.90
CA TYR A 446 28.79 -21.07 -7.87
C TYR A 446 29.29 -22.10 -6.85
N GLN A 447 30.60 -22.34 -6.81
CA GLN A 447 31.22 -23.23 -5.83
C GLN A 447 30.93 -22.76 -4.41
N THR A 448 30.97 -21.44 -4.16
CA THR A 448 30.65 -20.86 -2.85
C THR A 448 29.18 -21.04 -2.50
N PHE A 449 28.27 -20.85 -3.46
CA PHE A 449 26.84 -21.10 -3.27
C PHE A 449 26.56 -22.58 -2.93
N VAL A 450 27.15 -23.52 -3.68
CA VAL A 450 27.04 -24.96 -3.42
C VAL A 450 27.58 -25.35 -2.04
N ASN A 451 28.61 -24.64 -1.55
CA ASN A 451 29.17 -24.83 -0.21
C ASN A 451 28.34 -24.17 0.91
N SER A 452 27.37 -23.32 0.57
CA SER A 452 26.58 -22.58 1.54
C SER A 452 25.49 -23.44 2.19
N SER A 453 25.01 -23.02 3.36
CA SER A 453 23.86 -23.65 4.02
C SER A 453 22.54 -23.48 3.27
N SER A 454 22.50 -22.64 2.23
CA SER A 454 21.32 -22.38 1.41
C SER A 454 21.13 -23.42 0.29
N PHE A 455 22.16 -24.20 -0.03
CA PHE A 455 22.08 -25.25 -1.03
C PHE A 455 21.44 -26.51 -0.43
N ASN A 456 20.26 -26.87 -0.94
CA ASN A 456 19.43 -27.96 -0.40
C ASN A 456 19.55 -29.28 -1.19
N GLU A 457 20.44 -29.34 -2.18
CA GLU A 457 20.62 -30.50 -3.07
C GLU A 457 21.92 -31.25 -2.76
N LEU A 458 22.10 -32.42 -3.40
CA LEU A 458 23.37 -33.15 -3.33
C LEU A 458 24.46 -32.33 -3.99
N ARG A 459 25.60 -32.15 -3.31
CA ARG A 459 26.75 -31.41 -3.83
C ARG A 459 27.17 -32.00 -5.20
N PRO A 460 27.15 -31.20 -6.28
CA PRO A 460 27.67 -31.64 -7.57
C PRO A 460 29.17 -31.93 -7.52
N THR A 461 29.65 -32.67 -8.51
CA THR A 461 31.09 -32.88 -8.74
C THR A 461 31.78 -31.57 -9.14
N ASP A 462 33.09 -31.47 -8.95
CA ASP A 462 33.83 -30.25 -9.31
C ASP A 462 33.76 -29.96 -10.83
N GLU A 463 33.66 -31.00 -11.67
CA GLU A 463 33.42 -30.85 -13.11
C GLU A 463 32.05 -30.22 -13.41
N GLU A 464 31.00 -30.67 -12.71
CA GLU A 464 29.64 -30.10 -12.84
C GLU A 464 29.59 -28.66 -12.33
N ILE A 465 30.32 -28.32 -11.27
CA ILE A 465 30.46 -26.96 -10.75
C ILE A 465 31.09 -26.06 -11.81
N ASN A 466 32.21 -26.49 -12.41
CA ASN A 466 32.89 -25.74 -13.46
C ASN A 466 31.98 -25.52 -14.67
N LEU A 467 31.37 -26.60 -15.20
CA LEU A 467 30.49 -26.50 -16.37
C LEU A 467 29.26 -25.64 -16.10
N THR A 468 28.69 -25.68 -14.89
CA THR A 468 27.53 -24.84 -14.52
C THR A 468 27.93 -23.37 -14.42
N GLY A 469 29.08 -23.06 -13.82
CA GLY A 469 29.62 -21.70 -13.78
C GLY A 469 29.84 -21.12 -15.18
N ILE A 470 30.42 -21.91 -16.10
CA ILE A 470 30.62 -21.53 -17.51
C ILE A 470 29.27 -21.35 -18.22
N GLN A 471 28.34 -22.29 -18.03
CA GLN A 471 27.01 -22.24 -18.62
C GLN A 471 26.26 -20.96 -18.21
N ASN A 472 26.30 -20.61 -16.93
CA ASN A 472 25.68 -19.39 -16.42
C ASN A 472 26.32 -18.15 -17.05
N SER A 473 27.65 -18.10 -17.13
CA SER A 473 28.39 -16.99 -17.74
C SER A 473 28.07 -16.81 -19.22
N VAL A 474 28.15 -17.87 -20.02
CA VAL A 474 27.81 -17.82 -21.44
C VAL A 474 26.37 -17.36 -21.63
N THR A 475 25.43 -17.91 -20.86
CA THR A 475 24.01 -17.51 -20.92
C THR A 475 23.81 -16.04 -20.56
N ALA A 476 24.46 -15.57 -19.48
CA ALA A 476 24.40 -14.19 -19.01
C ALA A 476 24.92 -13.19 -20.06
N MET A 477 26.05 -13.50 -20.70
CA MET A 477 26.62 -12.65 -21.73
C MET A 477 25.78 -12.67 -23.01
N ILE A 478 25.19 -13.81 -23.41
CA ILE A 478 24.24 -13.88 -24.54
C ILE A 478 23.02 -12.98 -24.27
N ASP A 479 22.43 -13.08 -23.08
CA ASP A 479 21.30 -12.25 -22.68
C ASP A 479 21.66 -10.75 -22.77
N ASP A 480 22.84 -10.35 -22.30
CA ASP A 480 23.29 -8.95 -22.34
C ASP A 480 23.65 -8.46 -23.77
N LEU A 481 24.22 -9.33 -24.60
CA LEU A 481 24.49 -9.06 -26.01
C LEU A 481 23.19 -8.86 -26.80
N LEU A 482 22.18 -9.69 -26.56
CA LEU A 482 20.86 -9.52 -27.16
C LEU A 482 20.23 -8.17 -26.76
N VAL A 483 20.34 -7.77 -25.48
CA VAL A 483 19.89 -6.43 -25.04
C VAL A 483 20.68 -5.31 -25.75
N ALA A 484 21.99 -5.47 -25.95
CA ALA A 484 22.82 -4.50 -26.65
C ALA A 484 22.37 -4.31 -28.11
N TYR A 485 22.15 -5.42 -28.85
CA TYR A 485 21.62 -5.37 -30.21
C TYR A 485 20.21 -4.80 -30.26
N ALA A 486 19.34 -5.15 -29.32
CA ALA A 486 18.00 -4.58 -29.20
C ALA A 486 18.04 -3.07 -28.96
N SER A 487 18.98 -2.59 -28.13
CA SER A 487 19.19 -1.17 -27.86
C SER A 487 19.73 -0.42 -29.09
N ALA A 488 20.63 -1.06 -29.86
CA ALA A 488 21.11 -0.52 -31.13
C ALA A 488 20.00 -0.43 -32.18
N GLN A 489 19.12 -1.44 -32.28
CA GLN A 489 17.96 -1.40 -33.17
C GLN A 489 17.01 -0.26 -32.84
N LEU A 490 16.75 -0.03 -31.55
CA LEU A 490 15.94 1.11 -31.08
C LEU A 490 16.59 2.46 -31.41
N MET A 491 17.86 2.63 -31.07
CA MET A 491 18.49 3.97 -31.02
C MET A 491 19.22 4.37 -32.31
N ILE A 492 19.69 3.40 -33.11
CA ILE A 492 20.48 3.65 -34.33
C ILE A 492 19.64 3.40 -35.57
N ALA A 493 19.08 2.20 -35.73
CA ALA A 493 18.26 1.88 -36.90
C ALA A 493 16.88 2.54 -36.85
N ASN A 494 16.40 2.88 -35.64
CA ASN A 494 15.03 3.34 -35.40
C ASN A 494 13.99 2.32 -35.95
N ASP A 495 14.34 1.04 -35.94
CA ASP A 495 13.45 -0.05 -36.32
C ASP A 495 12.66 -0.48 -35.09
N THR A 496 11.44 0.02 -34.99
CA THR A 496 10.64 -0.06 -33.76
C THR A 496 9.19 -0.42 -34.06
N LYS A 497 8.54 -1.04 -33.07
CA LYS A 497 7.09 -1.28 -33.06
C LYS A 497 6.49 -0.89 -31.73
N THR A 498 5.24 -0.45 -31.74
CA THR A 498 4.50 -0.12 -30.52
C THR A 498 3.71 -1.33 -30.03
N VAL A 499 3.78 -1.59 -28.72
CA VAL A 499 2.98 -2.62 -28.04
C VAL A 499 2.13 -2.02 -26.94
N ASP A 500 1.01 -2.69 -26.66
CA ASP A 500 0.13 -2.32 -25.56
C ASP A 500 0.83 -2.54 -24.21
N ALA A 501 0.74 -1.53 -23.36
CA ALA A 501 1.31 -1.50 -22.03
C ALA A 501 0.26 -1.11 -20.99
N ILE A 502 0.49 -1.57 -19.77
CA ILE A 502 -0.36 -1.32 -18.62
C ILE A 502 0.45 -0.48 -17.63
N VAL A 503 0.12 0.79 -17.51
CA VAL A 503 0.82 1.75 -16.64
C VAL A 503 0.10 1.85 -15.30
N THR A 504 0.87 1.77 -14.22
CA THR A 504 0.42 1.95 -12.85
C THR A 504 0.75 3.36 -12.37
N TYR A 505 -0.28 4.06 -11.89
CA TYR A 505 -0.17 5.38 -11.31
C TYR A 505 -0.45 5.31 -9.82
N ALA A 506 0.30 6.07 -9.04
CA ALA A 506 -0.03 6.34 -7.65
C ALA A 506 -1.38 7.05 -7.58
N ALA A 507 -2.20 6.59 -6.64
CA ALA A 507 -3.51 7.11 -6.40
C ALA A 507 -3.81 7.05 -4.90
N VAL A 508 -4.81 7.80 -4.48
CA VAL A 508 -5.29 7.79 -3.11
C VAL A 508 -6.77 7.44 -3.13
N ARG A 509 -7.15 6.51 -2.26
CA ARG A 509 -8.54 6.13 -1.99
C ARG A 509 -8.92 6.62 -0.60
N LEU A 510 -10.17 7.01 -0.40
CA LEU A 510 -10.68 7.35 0.93
C LEU A 510 -11.13 6.09 1.67
N GLY A 511 -10.55 5.85 2.84
CA GLY A 511 -10.95 4.78 3.75
C GLY A 511 -10.46 3.38 3.38
N GLN A 512 -10.34 2.54 4.40
CA GLN A 512 -10.25 1.09 4.21
C GLN A 512 -11.65 0.48 4.14
N PRO A 513 -11.86 -0.61 3.37
CA PRO A 513 -13.21 -1.10 3.08
C PRO A 513 -13.88 -1.56 4.36
N ILE A 514 -13.11 -2.22 5.24
CA ILE A 514 -13.59 -2.71 6.55
C ILE A 514 -14.24 -1.58 7.35
N TYR A 515 -13.62 -0.40 7.42
CA TYR A 515 -14.17 0.74 8.15
C TYR A 515 -15.35 1.38 7.42
N VAL A 516 -15.30 1.48 6.08
CA VAL A 516 -16.42 2.00 5.26
C VAL A 516 -17.68 1.16 5.47
N TYR A 517 -17.59 -0.17 5.39
CA TYR A 517 -18.71 -1.06 5.68
C TYR A 517 -19.18 -0.96 7.13
N SER A 518 -18.25 -0.93 8.09
CA SER A 518 -18.58 -0.85 9.52
C SER A 518 -19.37 0.41 9.87
N VAL A 519 -18.94 1.57 9.38
CA VAL A 519 -19.62 2.84 9.60
C VAL A 519 -21.02 2.83 8.97
N PHE A 520 -21.16 2.29 7.77
CA PHE A 520 -22.46 2.15 7.11
C PHE A 520 -23.42 1.28 7.93
N PHE A 521 -22.98 0.09 8.38
CA PHE A 521 -23.80 -0.81 9.19
C PHE A 521 -24.17 -0.22 10.56
N ILE A 522 -23.23 0.44 11.24
CA ILE A 522 -23.52 1.10 12.52
C ILE A 522 -24.52 2.23 12.33
N ASN A 523 -24.34 3.06 11.29
CA ASN A 523 -25.28 4.12 10.97
C ASN A 523 -26.69 3.57 10.69
N LEU A 524 -26.78 2.49 9.90
CA LEU A 524 -28.03 1.79 9.62
C LEU A 524 -28.67 1.21 10.89
N ALA A 525 -27.87 0.60 11.77
CA ALA A 525 -28.34 0.03 13.03
C ALA A 525 -28.91 1.12 13.96
N ILE A 526 -28.25 2.28 14.07
CA ILE A 526 -28.74 3.40 14.88
C ILE A 526 -30.09 3.90 14.33
N ILE A 527 -30.21 4.09 13.02
CA ILE A 527 -31.47 4.50 12.38
C ILE A 527 -32.57 3.47 12.66
N LEU A 528 -32.26 2.19 12.53
CA LEU A 528 -33.19 1.10 12.79
C LEU A 528 -33.66 1.12 14.24
N VAL A 529 -32.76 1.33 15.21
CA VAL A 529 -33.12 1.48 16.63
C VAL A 529 -34.02 2.71 16.85
N VAL A 530 -33.71 3.86 16.24
CA VAL A 530 -34.56 5.06 16.31
C VAL A 530 -35.95 4.77 15.75
N MET A 531 -36.05 4.08 14.62
CA MET A 531 -37.32 3.73 13.97
C MET A 531 -38.13 2.74 14.81
N ILE A 532 -37.49 1.70 15.37
CA ILE A 532 -38.15 0.74 16.27
C ILE A 532 -38.67 1.47 17.51
N GLU A 533 -37.87 2.31 18.15
CA GLU A 533 -38.29 3.06 19.34
C GLU A 533 -39.40 4.07 19.03
N ALA A 534 -39.34 4.72 17.87
CA ALA A 534 -40.42 5.56 17.38
C ALA A 534 -41.72 4.76 17.24
N PHE A 535 -41.68 3.59 16.61
CA PHE A 535 -42.87 2.76 16.43
C PHE A 535 -43.41 2.24 17.78
N ARG A 536 -42.53 1.69 18.63
CA ARG A 536 -42.86 1.13 19.94
C ARG A 536 -43.52 2.14 20.86
N THR A 537 -43.06 3.40 20.83
CA THR A 537 -43.58 4.47 21.69
C THR A 537 -44.67 5.31 21.03
N ARG A 538 -45.17 4.89 19.85
CA ARG A 538 -46.13 5.62 19.02
C ARG A 538 -45.68 7.07 18.81
N SER A 539 -44.47 7.24 18.28
CA SER A 539 -43.78 8.52 18.03
C SER A 539 -43.64 9.37 19.30
N TRP A 540 -43.28 8.72 20.41
CA TRP A 540 -43.09 9.34 21.72
C TRP A 540 -44.27 10.23 22.16
N THR A 541 -45.50 9.83 21.83
CA THR A 541 -46.73 10.60 22.16
C THR A 541 -46.95 10.80 23.66
N HIS A 542 -46.37 9.93 24.49
CA HIS A 542 -46.45 10.00 25.95
C HIS A 542 -45.26 10.69 26.63
N LEU A 543 -44.34 11.30 25.87
CA LEU A 543 -43.18 11.99 26.41
C LEU A 543 -43.61 13.20 27.26
N THR A 544 -43.11 13.28 28.49
CA THR A 544 -43.38 14.41 29.38
C THR A 544 -42.53 15.62 29.00
N PRO A 545 -43.05 16.85 29.16
CA PRO A 545 -42.26 18.05 28.93
C PRO A 545 -41.12 18.20 29.95
N PHE A 546 -41.21 17.54 31.10
CA PHE A 546 -40.18 17.54 32.15
C PHE A 546 -38.92 16.78 31.71
N ASP A 547 -37.77 17.47 31.61
CA ASP A 547 -36.46 16.90 31.33
C ASP A 547 -35.59 16.98 32.58
N TYR A 548 -35.08 15.84 33.06
CA TYR A 548 -34.22 15.85 34.25
C TYR A 548 -32.78 16.31 33.94
N ILE A 549 -32.44 16.47 32.66
CA ILE A 549 -31.15 17.00 32.20
C ILE A 549 -31.21 18.52 32.06
N ASP A 550 -32.38 19.07 31.78
CA ASP A 550 -32.59 20.51 31.67
C ASP A 550 -32.71 21.12 33.07
N LEU A 551 -31.73 21.96 33.43
CA LEU A 551 -31.71 22.68 34.70
C LEU A 551 -32.95 23.56 34.88
N SER A 552 -33.51 24.10 33.79
CA SER A 552 -34.71 24.92 33.84
C SER A 552 -35.93 24.08 34.22
N ALA A 553 -36.08 22.89 33.62
CA ALA A 553 -37.15 21.96 33.96
C ALA A 553 -36.99 21.40 35.38
N LEU A 554 -35.75 21.16 35.84
CA LEU A 554 -35.46 20.75 37.21
C LEU A 554 -35.81 21.85 38.22
N ALA A 555 -35.46 23.11 37.95
CA ALA A 555 -35.79 24.26 38.80
C ALA A 555 -37.30 24.52 38.88
N VAL A 556 -38.01 24.40 37.74
CA VAL A 556 -39.47 24.51 37.71
C VAL A 556 -40.13 23.35 38.45
N ALA A 557 -39.62 22.13 38.31
CA ALA A 557 -40.15 20.96 39.01
C ALA A 557 -39.88 21.00 40.52
N SER A 558 -38.68 21.42 40.95
CA SER A 558 -38.35 21.57 42.37
C SER A 558 -39.15 22.70 43.02
N SER A 559 -39.38 23.80 42.30
CA SER A 559 -40.25 24.90 42.74
C SER A 559 -41.70 24.42 42.94
N ARG A 560 -42.28 23.76 41.94
CA ARG A 560 -43.66 23.24 42.01
C ARG A 560 -43.81 22.12 43.05
N GLY A 561 -42.83 21.22 43.13
CA GLY A 561 -42.79 20.16 44.15
C GLY A 561 -42.66 20.72 45.56
N GLY A 562 -41.83 21.75 45.74
CA GLY A 562 -41.70 22.50 46.98
C GLY A 562 -42.99 23.22 47.38
N TYR A 563 -43.68 23.85 46.42
CA TYR A 563 -44.99 24.48 46.63
C TYR A 563 -46.08 23.48 47.02
N HIS A 564 -46.10 22.29 46.41
CA HIS A 564 -47.04 21.23 46.78
C HIS A 564 -46.72 20.58 48.13
N LEU A 565 -45.44 20.42 48.48
CA LEU A 565 -45.01 19.93 49.79
C LEU A 565 -45.28 20.97 50.89
N SER A 566 -45.02 22.25 50.63
CA SER A 566 -45.34 23.35 51.53
C SER A 566 -46.85 23.52 51.69
N ASN A 567 -47.64 23.30 50.62
CA ASN A 567 -49.10 23.31 50.70
C ASN A 567 -49.68 22.05 51.36
N ALA A 568 -49.03 20.89 51.26
CA ALA A 568 -49.43 19.69 52.00
C ALA A 568 -49.09 19.82 53.50
N LEU A 569 -47.96 20.44 53.83
CA LEU A 569 -47.60 20.82 55.20
C LEU A 569 -48.49 21.97 55.73
N ALA A 570 -48.87 22.93 54.88
CA ALA A 570 -49.85 23.98 55.18
C ALA A 570 -51.31 23.50 55.09
N ALA A 571 -51.60 22.29 54.61
CA ALA A 571 -52.91 21.66 54.77
C ALA A 571 -53.11 21.17 56.21
N VAL A 572 -52.04 21.05 57.00
CA VAL A 572 -52.07 20.91 58.48
C VAL A 572 -52.15 22.28 59.18
N GLY A 573 -51.94 23.39 58.47
CA GLY A 573 -52.03 24.76 59.00
C GLY A 573 -52.44 25.77 57.92
N ARG A 574 -53.75 26.00 57.81
CA ARG A 574 -54.47 26.75 56.76
C ARG A 574 -53.73 27.95 56.07
N LYS A 575 -53.78 27.88 54.71
CA LYS A 575 -54.28 28.87 53.70
C LYS A 575 -53.36 30.04 53.23
N VAL A 576 -53.04 30.08 51.92
CA VAL A 576 -53.55 31.05 50.88
C VAL A 576 -52.63 31.15 49.62
N GLU A 577 -53.29 30.99 48.45
CA GLU A 577 -53.15 31.50 47.05
C GLU A 577 -51.90 31.50 46.14
N ASN A 578 -52.24 31.43 44.84
CA ASN A 578 -51.45 31.33 43.60
C ASN A 578 -51.07 32.70 43.03
N ILE A 579 -49.84 32.84 42.51
CA ILE A 579 -49.47 33.86 41.51
C ILE A 579 -48.56 33.20 40.45
N ASN A 580 -48.75 33.59 39.19
CA ASN A 580 -48.04 33.11 38.01
C ASN A 580 -46.84 34.03 37.74
N THR A 581 -45.61 33.53 37.92
CA THR A 581 -44.38 34.35 37.87
C THR A 581 -43.18 33.52 37.43
N ASP A 582 -42.24 34.17 36.75
CA ASP A 582 -40.99 33.59 36.26
C ASP A 582 -39.96 33.42 37.40
N LEU A 583 -39.20 32.33 37.33
CA LEU A 583 -38.41 31.79 38.45
C LEU A 583 -36.92 32.10 38.30
N ARG A 584 -36.35 32.90 39.21
CA ARG A 584 -34.90 33.16 39.28
C ARG A 584 -34.27 32.48 40.50
N LEU A 585 -33.12 31.84 40.29
CA LEU A 585 -32.32 31.16 41.31
C LEU A 585 -31.13 32.05 41.70
N ARG A 586 -31.01 32.42 42.98
CA ARG A 586 -29.86 33.16 43.53
C ARG A 586 -29.24 32.40 44.68
N GLN A 587 -27.96 32.08 44.58
CA GLN A 587 -27.18 31.50 45.67
C GLN A 587 -26.90 32.58 46.73
N THR A 588 -27.17 32.26 47.99
CA THR A 588 -26.92 33.10 49.17
C THR A 588 -25.96 32.37 50.11
N SER A 589 -25.39 33.09 51.08
CA SER A 589 -24.40 32.54 52.02
C SER A 589 -24.93 31.41 52.92
N THR A 590 -26.24 31.21 53.00
CA THR A 590 -26.88 30.15 53.81
C THR A 590 -27.69 29.15 52.99
N GLY A 591 -27.69 29.24 51.66
CA GLY A 591 -28.43 28.32 50.78
C GLY A 591 -28.86 28.94 49.45
N PHE A 592 -29.77 28.28 48.74
CA PHE A 592 -30.34 28.79 47.49
C PHE A 592 -31.67 29.50 47.76
N SER A 593 -31.79 30.75 47.30
CA SER A 593 -33.04 31.51 47.34
C SER A 593 -33.73 31.47 45.97
N LEU A 594 -35.04 31.21 46.01
CA LEU A 594 -35.91 31.12 44.83
C LEU A 594 -36.79 32.38 44.82
N GLY A 595 -36.60 33.27 43.85
CA GLY A 595 -37.31 34.55 43.76
C GLY A 595 -38.27 34.60 42.58
N LEU A 596 -39.41 35.27 42.78
CA LEU A 596 -40.34 35.66 41.72
C LEU A 596 -40.01 37.09 41.30
N ALA A 597 -39.68 37.32 40.03
CA ALA A 597 -39.44 38.67 39.51
C ALA A 597 -40.56 39.06 38.54
N LYS A 598 -41.15 40.25 38.75
CA LYS A 598 -42.04 40.88 37.77
C LYS A 598 -41.15 41.51 36.70
N MET A 599 -41.43 41.23 35.43
CA MET A 599 -40.70 41.79 34.30
C MET A 599 -41.08 43.27 34.17
N ASP A 600 -40.18 44.18 34.52
CA ASP A 600 -40.26 45.58 34.08
C ASP A 600 -39.65 45.66 32.67
N PRO A 601 -40.29 46.37 31.72
CA PRO A 601 -39.93 46.32 30.30
C PRO A 601 -38.76 47.25 29.92
N ASP A 602 -37.87 47.60 30.84
CA ASP A 602 -36.71 48.45 30.56
C ASP A 602 -35.51 48.04 31.43
N GLU A 603 -34.76 47.02 31.02
CA GLU A 603 -33.41 46.80 31.54
C GLU A 603 -32.46 46.49 30.36
N ASN A 604 -31.68 47.52 30.02
CA ASN A 604 -30.71 47.54 28.93
C ASN A 604 -29.60 46.49 29.14
N ILE A 605 -29.44 45.64 28.13
CA ILE A 605 -28.34 44.68 27.98
C ILE A 605 -27.07 45.48 27.68
N GLN A 606 -26.39 46.03 28.70
CA GLN A 606 -25.06 46.62 28.50
C GLN A 606 -24.07 46.47 29.67
N SER A 607 -24.34 45.67 30.70
CA SER A 607 -23.38 45.49 31.79
C SER A 607 -23.25 44.04 32.28
N TRP A 608 -22.83 43.14 31.39
CA TRP A 608 -22.27 41.84 31.76
C TRP A 608 -21.13 41.49 30.78
N ILE A 609 -19.95 42.03 31.04
CA ILE A 609 -18.65 41.36 30.81
C ILE A 609 -18.05 41.14 32.18
#